data_AF-A0A9P8FSA0-F1
#
_entry.id   AF-A0A9P8FSA0-F1
#
_cell.length_a   1.000
_cell.length_b   1.000
_cell.length_c   1.000
_cell.angle_alpha   90.00
_cell.angle_beta   90.00
_cell.angle_gamma   90.00
#
_symmetry.space_group_name_H-M   'P 1'
#
loop_
_entity.id
_entity.type
_entity.pdbx_description
1 polymer ?
#
loop_
_entity_poly.entity_id
_entity_poly.type
_entity_poly.pdbx_seq_one_letter_code
_entity_poly.pdbx_strand_id
1 'polypeptide(L)'
;MDRNQSARPPQAEAIIGPALKIGALSGAAGFVTGSVAGVIRNSPPLLFGLGSGIQWFSLGTTYWGTRSFIFQAWDTGKGLTKSDKVSASTIAGGVAGSGVGLLTRGPRNVIPGAIMFSLFGFLGQTVSNSYDKTDLPASDEPELNFWQRFASLKWMPVTVLKDGEYEDMLREKQLKLEAEIALVDERIAVLKAQHTQALAKDSSAA
;
A
#
# COMPACT_ATOMS: atom_id res chain seq x y z
N MET A 1 -6.95 36.97 33.40
CA MET A 1 -7.77 36.73 32.19
C MET A 1 -7.76 35.24 31.96
N ASP A 2 -8.65 34.52 32.67
CA ASP A 2 -8.78 33.07 32.62
C ASP A 2 -10.23 32.71 32.38
N ARG A 3 -10.54 32.32 31.14
CA ARG A 3 -11.78 31.65 30.71
C ARG A 3 -11.44 30.92 29.41
N ASN A 4 -11.02 29.64 29.49
CA ASN A 4 -11.13 28.60 28.43
C ASN A 4 -10.08 27.45 28.52
N GLN A 5 -9.52 27.15 29.70
CA GLN A 5 -8.72 25.92 29.91
C GLN A 5 -9.43 24.85 30.76
N SER A 6 -10.72 25.03 31.04
CA SER A 6 -11.49 24.10 31.87
C SER A 6 -11.91 22.85 31.08
N ALA A 7 -11.21 21.74 31.34
CA ALA A 7 -11.67 20.36 31.21
C ALA A 7 -12.04 19.84 29.81
N ARG A 8 -11.04 19.49 28.98
CA ARG A 8 -11.25 18.40 28.02
C ARG A 8 -11.31 17.09 28.79
N PRO A 9 -12.35 16.26 28.68
CA PRO A 9 -12.35 14.97 29.34
C PRO A 9 -11.20 14.13 28.76
N PRO A 10 -10.47 13.35 29.58
CA PRO A 10 -9.35 12.50 29.11
C PRO A 10 -9.78 11.53 27.99
N GLN A 11 -11.08 11.24 27.92
CA GLN A 11 -11.73 10.44 26.87
C GLN A 11 -11.70 11.10 25.48
N ALA A 12 -11.84 12.43 25.40
CA ALA A 12 -11.80 13.15 24.14
C ALA A 12 -10.38 13.16 23.55
N GLU A 13 -9.34 13.31 24.38
CA GLU A 13 -7.96 13.23 23.92
C GLU A 13 -7.61 11.83 23.41
N ALA A 14 -8.12 10.79 24.07
CA ALA A 14 -7.97 9.40 23.66
C ALA A 14 -8.63 9.07 22.30
N ILE A 15 -9.65 9.83 21.89
CA ILE A 15 -10.30 9.68 20.57
C ILE A 15 -9.64 10.58 19.52
N ILE A 16 -9.48 11.87 19.84
CA ILE A 16 -9.06 12.89 18.88
C ILE A 16 -7.60 12.68 18.48
N GLY A 17 -6.72 12.36 19.44
CA GLY A 17 -5.30 12.15 19.15
C GLY A 17 -5.05 11.06 18.12
N PRO A 18 -5.53 9.82 18.33
CA PRO A 18 -5.41 8.75 17.36
C PRO A 18 -6.13 9.03 16.03
N ALA A 19 -7.34 9.62 16.08
CA ALA A 19 -8.08 9.95 14.87
C ALA A 19 -7.31 10.94 13.98
N LEU A 20 -6.71 11.97 14.59
CA LEU A 20 -5.92 12.97 13.88
C LEU A 20 -4.63 12.39 13.33
N LYS A 21 -3.96 11.48 14.06
CA LYS A 21 -2.75 10.78 13.57
C LYS A 21 -3.07 9.94 12.34
N ILE A 22 -4.14 9.15 12.41
CA ILE A 22 -4.54 8.29 11.29
C ILE A 22 -5.02 9.13 10.12
N GLY A 23 -5.76 10.21 10.38
CA GLY A 23 -6.11 11.21 9.39
C GLY A 23 -4.89 11.84 8.71
N ALA A 24 -3.87 12.23 9.47
CA ALA A 24 -2.64 12.80 8.92
C ALA A 24 -1.88 11.80 8.04
N LEU A 25 -1.77 10.53 8.48
CA LEU A 25 -1.15 9.47 7.70
C LEU A 25 -1.93 9.18 6.41
N SER A 26 -3.26 9.07 6.49
CA SER A 26 -4.10 8.86 5.30
C SER A 26 -4.07 10.06 4.37
N GLY A 27 -4.04 11.28 4.91
CA GLY A 27 -3.90 12.52 4.15
C GLY A 27 -2.57 12.62 3.42
N ALA A 28 -1.46 12.22 4.05
CA ALA A 28 -0.15 12.16 3.40
C ALA A 28 -0.14 11.13 2.26
N ALA A 29 -0.69 9.93 2.49
CA ALA A 29 -0.83 8.91 1.45
C ALA A 29 -1.73 9.38 0.29
N GLY A 30 -2.82 10.06 0.61
CA GLY A 30 -3.71 10.70 -0.36
C GLY A 30 -3.00 11.79 -1.16
N PHE A 31 -2.15 12.60 -0.51
CA PHE A 31 -1.36 13.63 -1.18
C PHE A 31 -0.39 13.04 -2.19
N VAL A 32 0.34 11.98 -1.82
CA VAL A 32 1.27 11.29 -2.72
C VAL A 32 0.50 10.70 -3.90
N THR A 33 -0.57 9.95 -3.62
CA THR A 33 -1.39 9.31 -4.66
C THR A 33 -2.03 10.34 -5.59
N GLY A 34 -2.56 11.43 -5.04
CA GLY A 34 -3.14 12.55 -5.79
C GLY A 34 -2.11 13.27 -6.66
N SER A 35 -0.90 13.48 -6.15
CA SER A 35 0.18 14.13 -6.91
C SER A 35 0.57 13.28 -8.13
N VAL A 36 0.73 11.97 -7.94
CA VAL A 36 0.99 11.01 -9.04
C VAL A 36 -0.16 11.03 -10.06
N ALA A 37 -1.41 11.00 -9.59
CA ALA A 37 -2.57 11.08 -10.47
C ALA A 37 -2.63 12.40 -11.25
N GLY A 38 -2.22 13.51 -10.63
CA GLY A 38 -2.10 14.82 -11.28
C GLY A 38 -1.12 14.79 -12.45
N VAL A 39 0.07 14.20 -12.24
CA VAL A 39 1.08 14.02 -13.30
C VAL A 39 0.52 13.19 -14.46
N ILE A 40 -0.09 12.04 -14.17
CA ILE A 40 -0.66 11.15 -15.20
C ILE A 40 -1.76 11.85 -16.02
N ARG A 41 -2.52 12.75 -15.38
CA ARG A 41 -3.62 13.49 -16.02
C ARG A 41 -3.20 14.83 -16.60
N ASN A 42 -1.89 15.11 -16.70
CA ASN A 42 -1.34 16.38 -17.20
C ASN A 42 -1.97 17.60 -16.51
N SER A 43 -2.26 17.48 -15.21
CA SER A 43 -2.90 18.49 -14.37
C SER A 43 -1.93 18.94 -13.27
N PRO A 44 -2.13 20.11 -12.63
CA PRO A 44 -1.21 20.60 -11.60
C PRO A 44 -1.04 19.58 -10.45
N PRO A 45 0.14 18.95 -10.27
CA PRO A 45 0.31 17.85 -9.32
C PRO A 45 0.03 18.28 -7.89
N LEU A 46 0.41 19.50 -7.53
CA LEU A 46 0.18 20.06 -6.20
C LEU A 46 -1.31 20.22 -5.88
N LEU A 47 -2.14 20.66 -6.83
CA LEU A 47 -3.58 20.85 -6.59
C LEU A 47 -4.30 19.50 -6.46
N PHE A 48 -3.94 18.53 -7.29
CA PHE A 48 -4.48 17.17 -7.19
C PHE A 48 -4.01 16.47 -5.91
N GLY A 49 -2.75 16.67 -5.53
CA GLY A 49 -2.19 16.21 -4.27
C GLY A 49 -2.93 16.80 -3.07
N LEU A 50 -3.07 18.12 -3.00
CA LEU A 50 -3.78 18.79 -1.90
C LEU A 50 -5.25 18.38 -1.83
N GLY A 51 -5.96 18.38 -2.96
CA GLY A 51 -7.36 17.97 -3.00
C GLY A 51 -7.57 16.54 -2.53
N SER A 52 -6.72 15.61 -3.00
CA SER A 52 -6.76 14.22 -2.56
C SER A 52 -6.35 14.07 -1.09
N GLY A 53 -5.29 14.75 -0.66
CA GLY A 53 -4.82 14.73 0.72
C GLY A 53 -5.88 15.20 1.71
N ILE A 54 -6.54 16.33 1.43
CA ILE A 54 -7.65 16.84 2.26
C ILE A 54 -8.79 15.82 2.30
N GLN A 55 -9.17 15.27 1.15
CA GLN A 55 -10.24 14.28 1.08
C GLN A 55 -9.94 13.03 1.95
N TRP A 56 -8.73 12.48 1.84
CA TRP A 56 -8.32 11.30 2.58
C TRP A 56 -8.05 11.58 4.07
N PHE A 57 -7.61 12.80 4.40
CA PHE A 57 -7.49 13.27 5.77
C PHE A 57 -8.85 13.34 6.47
N SER A 58 -9.83 13.99 5.83
CA SER A 58 -11.19 14.09 6.34
C SER A 58 -11.80 12.69 6.52
N LEU A 59 -11.62 11.81 5.53
CA LEU A 59 -12.12 10.45 5.61
C LEU A 59 -11.52 9.66 6.77
N GLY A 60 -10.19 9.67 6.92
CA GLY A 60 -9.49 8.94 7.97
C GLY A 60 -9.83 9.45 9.37
N THR A 61 -9.86 10.78 9.53
CA THR A 61 -10.18 11.42 10.81
C THR A 61 -11.62 11.13 11.24
N THR A 62 -12.59 11.31 10.34
CA THR A 62 -14.00 11.06 10.66
C THR A 62 -14.25 9.58 10.90
N TYR A 63 -13.69 8.68 10.09
CA TYR A 63 -13.86 7.24 10.29
C TYR A 63 -13.34 6.81 11.66
N TRP A 64 -12.09 7.15 11.99
CA TRP A 64 -11.49 6.72 13.25
C TRP A 64 -12.13 7.38 14.46
N GLY A 65 -12.49 8.67 14.33
CA GLY A 65 -13.20 9.41 15.38
C GLY A 65 -14.57 8.81 15.68
N THR A 66 -15.41 8.59 14.66
CA THR A 66 -16.73 7.99 14.82
C THR A 66 -16.64 6.56 15.36
N ARG A 67 -15.71 5.75 14.84
CA ARG A 67 -15.51 4.38 15.31
C ARG A 67 -15.10 4.34 16.78
N SER A 68 -14.15 5.17 17.20
CA SER A 68 -13.68 5.23 18.59
C SER A 68 -14.78 5.72 19.54
N PHE A 69 -15.58 6.68 19.09
CA PHE A 69 -16.75 7.15 19.84
C PHE A 69 -17.77 6.02 20.06
N ILE A 70 -18.13 5.28 19.01
CA ILE A 70 -19.06 4.15 19.12
C ILE A 70 -18.49 3.06 20.04
N PHE A 71 -17.19 2.77 19.92
CA PHE A 71 -16.54 1.80 20.80
C PHE A 71 -16.64 2.18 22.27
N GLN A 72 -16.36 3.45 22.60
CA GLN A 72 -16.51 3.92 23.98
C GLN A 72 -17.96 3.93 24.45
N ALA A 73 -18.91 4.26 23.57
CA ALA A 73 -20.32 4.30 23.90
C ALA A 73 -20.93 2.90 24.13
N TRP A 74 -20.42 1.88 23.43
CA TRP A 74 -20.94 0.51 23.50
C TRP A 74 -20.15 -0.40 24.45
N ASP A 75 -18.93 -0.03 24.83
CA ASP A 75 -18.14 -0.81 25.78
C ASP A 75 -18.73 -0.70 27.19
N THR A 76 -19.50 -1.72 27.57
CA THR A 76 -20.15 -1.82 28.89
C THR A 76 -19.20 -2.47 29.93
N GLY A 77 -17.89 -2.44 29.70
CA GLY A 77 -16.87 -3.00 30.60
C GLY A 77 -16.62 -4.50 30.45
N LYS A 78 -17.35 -5.17 29.54
CA LYS A 78 -17.13 -6.58 29.17
C LYS A 78 -16.33 -6.75 27.86
N GLY A 79 -15.94 -5.63 27.22
CA GLY A 79 -15.35 -5.63 25.90
C GLY A 79 -16.38 -5.80 24.79
N LEU A 80 -16.03 -5.32 23.59
CA LEU A 80 -16.91 -5.34 22.42
C LEU A 80 -16.87 -6.69 21.70
N THR A 81 -18.04 -7.21 21.36
CA THR A 81 -18.17 -8.43 20.56
C THR A 81 -17.64 -8.22 19.14
N LYS A 82 -17.21 -9.30 18.49
CA LYS A 82 -16.84 -9.31 17.07
C LYS A 82 -17.92 -8.64 16.18
N SER A 83 -19.19 -8.91 16.45
CA SER A 83 -20.34 -8.28 15.78
C SER A 83 -20.44 -6.77 16.04
N ASP A 84 -20.24 -6.33 17.28
CA ASP A 84 -20.31 -4.91 17.66
C ASP A 84 -19.21 -4.11 16.95
N LYS A 85 -18.01 -4.69 16.83
CA LYS A 85 -16.90 -4.10 16.09
C LYS A 85 -17.26 -3.90 14.61
N VAL A 86 -17.87 -4.91 13.97
CA VAL A 86 -18.30 -4.85 12.57
C VAL A 86 -19.37 -3.78 12.38
N SER A 87 -20.38 -3.74 13.25
CA SER A 87 -21.45 -2.75 13.21
C SER A 87 -20.92 -1.32 13.36
N ALA A 88 -20.07 -1.07 14.37
CA ALA A 88 -19.46 0.23 14.58
C ALA A 88 -18.58 0.67 13.39
N SER A 89 -17.84 -0.26 12.79
CA SER A 89 -17.00 0.00 11.61
C SER A 89 -17.83 0.33 10.37
N THR A 90 -18.96 -0.35 10.21
CA THR A 90 -19.93 -0.10 9.14
C THR A 90 -20.55 1.29 9.30
N ILE A 91 -21.01 1.63 10.49
CA ILE A 91 -21.60 2.95 10.79
C ILE A 91 -20.56 4.05 10.60
N ALA A 92 -19.35 3.87 11.15
CA ALA A 92 -18.26 4.84 10.99
C ALA A 92 -17.87 5.02 9.52
N GLY A 93 -17.87 3.94 8.73
CA GLY A 93 -17.71 3.98 7.28
C GLY A 93 -18.79 4.83 6.61
N GLY A 94 -20.06 4.61 6.93
CA GLY A 94 -21.17 5.40 6.42
C GLY A 94 -21.07 6.88 6.77
N VAL A 95 -20.77 7.21 8.03
CA VAL A 95 -20.61 8.60 8.50
C VAL A 95 -19.43 9.29 7.81
N ALA A 96 -18.28 8.62 7.70
CA ALA A 96 -17.12 9.17 7.00
C ALA A 96 -17.40 9.37 5.50
N GLY A 97 -18.00 8.36 4.85
CA GLY A 97 -18.31 8.39 3.42
C GLY A 97 -19.37 9.44 3.04
N SER A 98 -20.40 9.59 3.87
CA SER A 98 -21.42 10.64 3.72
C SER A 98 -20.82 12.03 3.87
N GLY A 99 -20.01 12.27 4.92
CA GLY A 99 -19.37 13.56 5.16
C GLY A 99 -18.39 13.96 4.06
N VAL A 100 -17.55 13.03 3.60
CA VAL A 100 -16.61 13.30 2.51
C VAL A 100 -17.31 13.41 1.16
N GLY A 101 -18.34 12.61 0.91
CA GLY A 101 -19.18 12.72 -0.27
C GLY A 101 -19.85 14.10 -0.38
N LEU A 102 -20.36 14.60 0.75
CA LEU A 102 -20.90 15.95 0.86
C LEU A 102 -19.84 17.01 0.55
N LEU A 103 -18.68 16.92 1.20
CA LEU A 103 -17.62 17.93 1.14
C LEU A 103 -17.00 18.05 -0.26
N THR A 104 -16.81 16.93 -0.94
CA THR A 104 -16.02 16.90 -2.20
C THR A 104 -16.88 16.93 -3.46
N ARG A 105 -18.09 16.37 -3.41
CA ARG A 105 -18.94 16.19 -4.60
C ARG A 105 -20.39 16.62 -4.38
N GLY A 106 -20.70 17.25 -3.24
CA GLY A 106 -22.01 17.80 -2.92
C GLY A 106 -23.05 16.77 -2.44
N PRO A 107 -24.28 17.23 -2.13
CA PRO A 107 -25.29 16.44 -1.40
C PRO A 107 -25.75 15.18 -2.14
N ARG A 108 -25.70 15.16 -3.48
CA ARG A 108 -26.06 13.98 -4.27
C ARG A 108 -25.11 12.79 -4.06
N ASN A 109 -23.91 13.04 -3.55
CA ASN A 109 -22.89 12.02 -3.35
C ASN A 109 -22.83 11.50 -1.90
N VAL A 110 -23.72 11.99 -1.02
CA VAL A 110 -23.83 11.57 0.37
C VAL A 110 -24.26 10.10 0.48
N ILE A 111 -25.35 9.74 -0.21
CA ILE A 111 -25.90 8.38 -0.15
C ILE A 111 -24.95 7.35 -0.79
N PRO A 112 -24.44 7.55 -2.02
CA PRO A 112 -23.48 6.63 -2.60
C PRO A 112 -22.20 6.52 -1.76
N GLY A 113 -21.72 7.63 -1.19
CA GLY A 113 -20.57 7.65 -0.30
C GLY A 113 -20.82 6.84 0.97
N ALA A 114 -21.97 7.04 1.61
CA ALA A 114 -22.35 6.28 2.81
C ALA A 114 -22.35 4.77 2.54
N ILE A 115 -23.00 4.33 1.47
CA ILE A 115 -23.10 2.91 1.12
C ILE A 115 -21.72 2.31 0.87
N MET A 116 -20.92 2.93 -0.01
CA MET A 116 -19.59 2.41 -0.38
C MET A 116 -18.66 2.30 0.83
N PHE A 117 -18.58 3.34 1.65
CA PHE A 117 -17.68 3.32 2.80
C PHE A 117 -18.21 2.48 3.97
N SER A 118 -19.53 2.29 4.08
CA SER A 118 -20.10 1.30 5.01
C SER A 118 -19.68 -0.12 4.63
N LEU A 119 -19.73 -0.45 3.34
CA LEU A 119 -19.26 -1.74 2.83
C LEU A 119 -17.76 -1.93 3.10
N PHE A 120 -16.93 -0.91 2.87
CA PHE A 120 -15.51 -0.99 3.22
C PHE A 120 -15.29 -1.17 4.73
N GLY A 121 -16.09 -0.50 5.57
CA GLY A 121 -16.05 -0.68 7.02
C GLY A 121 -16.43 -2.10 7.46
N PHE A 122 -17.48 -2.66 6.86
CA PHE A 122 -17.92 -4.04 7.09
C PHE A 122 -16.85 -5.05 6.64
N LEU A 123 -16.39 -4.95 5.39
CA LEU A 123 -15.39 -5.85 4.82
C LEU A 123 -14.06 -5.76 5.57
N GLY A 124 -13.58 -4.55 5.84
CA GLY A 124 -12.33 -4.36 6.58
C GLY A 124 -12.39 -4.98 7.98
N GLN A 125 -13.52 -4.83 8.68
CA GLN A 125 -13.66 -5.37 10.02
C GLN A 125 -13.89 -6.89 10.05
N THR A 126 -14.63 -7.45 9.08
CA THR A 126 -14.82 -8.91 8.97
C THR A 126 -13.51 -9.62 8.67
N VAL A 127 -12.68 -9.05 7.80
CA VAL A 127 -11.33 -9.54 7.52
C VAL A 127 -10.46 -9.45 8.79
N SER A 128 -10.41 -8.29 9.45
CA SER A 128 -9.65 -8.13 10.70
C SER A 128 -10.09 -9.12 11.78
N ASN A 129 -11.39 -9.41 11.86
CA ASN A 129 -11.95 -10.35 12.82
C ASN A 129 -11.61 -11.82 12.51
N SER A 130 -11.37 -12.15 11.25
CA SER A 130 -10.96 -13.49 10.81
C SER A 130 -9.48 -13.76 11.12
N TYR A 131 -8.67 -12.71 11.24
CA TYR A 131 -7.26 -12.78 11.63
C TYR A 131 -7.02 -12.68 13.13
N ASP A 132 -8.06 -12.45 13.95
CA ASP A 132 -7.93 -12.46 15.41
C ASP A 132 -7.56 -13.88 15.86
N LYS A 133 -6.33 -14.03 16.38
CA LYS A 133 -5.63 -15.31 16.64
C LYS A 133 -6.30 -16.23 17.67
N THR A 134 -7.47 -15.86 18.19
CA THR A 134 -8.21 -16.66 19.17
C THR A 134 -8.81 -17.94 18.56
N ASP A 135 -9.03 -17.97 17.24
CA ASP A 135 -9.68 -19.10 16.53
C ASP A 135 -8.75 -19.86 15.55
N LEU A 136 -7.46 -19.52 15.48
CA LEU A 136 -6.53 -20.22 14.60
C LEU A 136 -5.99 -21.47 15.32
N PRO A 137 -6.27 -22.70 14.84
CA PRO A 137 -5.60 -23.88 15.36
C PRO A 137 -4.10 -23.68 15.18
N ALA A 138 -3.30 -24.03 16.19
CA ALA A 138 -1.85 -23.95 16.14
C ALA A 138 -1.34 -24.74 14.92
N SER A 139 -1.10 -24.04 13.82
CA SER A 139 -0.57 -24.59 12.59
C SER A 139 0.94 -24.63 12.71
N ASP A 140 1.54 -25.82 12.61
CA ASP A 140 2.98 -26.08 12.62
C ASP A 140 3.74 -25.52 11.39
N GLU A 141 3.12 -24.63 10.60
CA GLU A 141 3.80 -23.96 9.51
C GLU A 141 4.60 -22.75 10.02
N PRO A 142 5.83 -22.53 9.53
CA PRO A 142 6.66 -21.42 9.96
C PRO A 142 5.90 -20.09 9.77
N GLU A 143 5.76 -19.30 10.84
CA GLU A 143 5.09 -18.00 10.78
C GLU A 143 5.85 -17.05 9.83
N LEU A 144 5.50 -17.07 8.55
CA LEU A 144 6.01 -16.12 7.57
C LEU A 144 5.54 -14.72 7.95
N ASN A 145 6.48 -13.79 8.10
CA ASN A 145 6.21 -12.39 8.37
C ASN A 145 5.38 -11.76 7.24
N PHE A 146 4.61 -10.70 7.52
CA PHE A 146 3.77 -10.00 6.53
C PHE A 146 4.53 -9.71 5.22
N TRP A 147 5.78 -9.24 5.32
CA TRP A 147 6.65 -8.97 4.18
C TRP A 147 7.07 -10.22 3.40
N GLN A 148 7.28 -11.35 4.09
CA GLN A 148 7.60 -12.62 3.44
C GLN A 148 6.38 -13.20 2.73
N ARG A 149 5.18 -13.10 3.34
CA ARG A 149 3.92 -13.49 2.69
C ARG A 149 3.64 -12.64 1.46
N PHE A 150 3.85 -11.32 1.58
CA PHE A 150 3.74 -10.41 0.45
C PHE A 150 4.74 -10.82 -0.66
N ALA A 151 6.03 -10.92 -0.35
CA ALA A 151 7.07 -11.31 -1.31
C ALA A 151 6.94 -12.73 -1.89
N SER A 152 6.19 -13.61 -1.24
CA SER A 152 5.86 -14.95 -1.76
C SER A 152 4.75 -14.94 -2.82
N LEU A 153 4.03 -13.82 -2.99
CA LEU A 153 3.00 -13.70 -4.02
C LEU A 153 3.65 -13.70 -5.41
N LYS A 154 3.18 -14.59 -6.28
CA LYS A 154 3.65 -14.79 -7.67
C LYS A 154 3.66 -13.51 -8.53
N TRP A 155 2.94 -12.47 -8.11
CA TRP A 155 2.82 -11.20 -8.83
C TRP A 155 3.80 -10.12 -8.37
N MET A 156 4.67 -10.43 -7.40
CA MET A 156 5.67 -9.49 -6.92
C MET A 156 7.00 -9.65 -7.66
N PRO A 157 7.62 -8.53 -8.11
CA PRO A 157 8.90 -8.55 -8.81
C PRO A 157 10.09 -8.86 -7.88
N VAL A 158 9.86 -9.09 -6.59
CA VAL A 158 10.91 -9.40 -5.60
C VAL A 158 10.51 -10.70 -4.90
N THR A 159 11.30 -11.75 -5.13
CA THR A 159 11.13 -13.07 -4.51
C THR A 159 12.15 -13.28 -3.39
N VAL A 160 11.72 -13.92 -2.31
CA VAL A 160 12.63 -14.34 -1.23
C VAL A 160 13.29 -15.64 -1.67
N LEU A 161 14.57 -15.59 -2.03
CA LEU A 161 15.37 -16.77 -2.37
C LEU A 161 15.90 -17.44 -1.09
N LYS A 162 15.88 -18.76 -1.05
CA LYS A 162 16.58 -19.56 -0.03
C LYS A 162 18.05 -19.68 -0.42
N ASP A 163 18.98 -19.70 0.53
CA ASP A 163 20.43 -19.56 0.27
C ASP A 163 20.98 -20.47 -0.86
N GLY A 164 20.51 -21.73 -0.96
CA GLY A 164 20.94 -22.64 -2.04
C GLY A 164 20.39 -22.29 -3.44
N GLU A 165 19.19 -21.70 -3.51
CA GLU A 165 18.56 -21.30 -4.78
C GLU A 165 19.27 -20.09 -5.42
N TYR A 166 19.88 -19.24 -4.59
CA TYR A 166 20.70 -18.12 -5.05
C TYR A 166 22.01 -18.60 -5.70
N GLU A 167 22.67 -19.61 -5.11
CA GLU A 167 23.90 -20.18 -5.68
C GLU A 167 23.66 -20.83 -7.04
N ASP A 168 22.56 -21.57 -7.20
CA ASP A 168 22.19 -22.20 -8.47
C ASP A 168 21.87 -21.16 -9.55
N MET A 169 21.14 -20.09 -9.19
CA MET A 169 20.87 -18.99 -10.11
C MET A 169 22.18 -18.32 -10.56
N LEU A 170 23.10 -18.05 -9.63
CA LEU A 170 24.39 -17.44 -9.97
C LEU A 170 25.21 -18.32 -10.92
N ARG A 171 25.24 -19.65 -10.68
CA ARG A 171 25.92 -20.59 -11.58
C ARG A 171 25.31 -20.60 -12.97
N GLU A 172 23.99 -20.59 -13.08
CA GLU A 172 23.31 -20.52 -14.38
C GLU A 172 23.65 -19.22 -15.12
N LYS A 173 23.65 -18.07 -14.42
CA LYS A 173 24.04 -16.79 -15.01
C LYS A 173 25.50 -16.78 -15.45
N GLN A 174 26.39 -17.39 -14.68
CA GLN A 174 27.81 -17.49 -15.03
C GLN A 174 28.01 -18.33 -16.29
N LEU A 175 27.39 -19.52 -16.38
CA LEU A 175 27.47 -20.38 -17.55
C LEU A 175 26.93 -19.69 -18.82
N LYS A 176 25.84 -18.93 -18.69
CA LYS A 176 25.29 -18.14 -19.79
C LYS A 176 26.27 -17.04 -20.24
N LEU A 177 26.88 -16.33 -19.30
CA LEU A 177 27.89 -15.32 -19.60
C LEU A 177 29.11 -15.93 -20.29
N GLU A 178 29.61 -17.08 -19.82
CA GLU A 178 30.74 -17.78 -20.45
C GLU A 178 30.42 -18.22 -21.89
N ALA A 179 29.21 -18.71 -22.14
CA ALA A 179 28.77 -19.05 -23.50
C ALA A 179 28.66 -17.82 -24.41
N GLU A 180 28.14 -16.71 -23.90
CA GLU A 180 28.08 -15.44 -24.64
C GLU A 180 29.49 -14.89 -24.95
N ILE A 181 30.44 -15.01 -24.02
CA ILE A 181 31.85 -14.63 -24.22
C ILE A 181 32.47 -15.49 -25.34
N ALA A 182 32.29 -16.81 -25.30
CA ALA A 182 32.83 -17.71 -26.33
C ALA A 182 32.31 -17.37 -27.74
N LEU A 183 31.02 -17.04 -27.85
CA LEU A 183 30.41 -16.63 -29.11
C LEU A 183 30.93 -15.26 -29.61
N VAL A 184 31.23 -14.34 -28.68
CA VAL A 184 31.85 -13.05 -29.02
C VAL A 184 33.30 -13.25 -29.47
N ASP A 185 34.07 -14.12 -28.82
CA ASP A 185 35.45 -14.43 -29.20
C ASP A 185 35.54 -15.05 -30.61
N GLU A 186 34.61 -15.94 -30.95
CA GLU A 186 34.50 -16.50 -32.31
C GLU A 186 34.24 -15.39 -33.34
N ARG A 187 33.31 -14.46 -33.04
CA ARG A 187 33.02 -13.31 -33.91
C ARG A 187 34.24 -12.40 -34.07
N ILE A 188 35.00 -12.16 -33.00
CA ILE A 188 36.24 -11.37 -33.05
C ILE A 188 37.29 -12.06 -33.92
N ALA A 189 37.44 -13.39 -33.80
CA ALA A 189 38.38 -14.16 -34.60
C ALA A 189 38.05 -14.11 -36.09
N VAL A 190 36.78 -14.28 -36.45
CA VAL A 190 36.30 -14.16 -37.84
C VAL A 190 36.55 -12.75 -38.39
N LEU A 191 36.23 -11.70 -37.63
CA LEU A 191 36.48 -10.32 -38.04
C LEU A 191 37.97 -10.04 -38.25
N LYS A 192 38.84 -10.54 -37.37
CA LYS A 192 40.30 -10.42 -37.53
C LYS A 192 40.79 -11.15 -38.78
N ALA A 193 40.30 -12.37 -39.05
CA ALA A 193 40.66 -13.13 -40.24
C ALA A 193 40.24 -12.42 -41.53
N GLN A 194 39.03 -11.84 -41.56
CA GLN A 194 38.55 -11.02 -42.68
C GLN A 194 39.45 -9.79 -42.89
N HIS A 195 39.83 -9.10 -41.81
CA HIS A 195 40.71 -7.94 -41.87
C HIS A 195 42.10 -8.30 -42.42
N THR A 196 42.69 -9.41 -41.97
CA THR A 196 43.98 -9.89 -42.49
C THR A 196 43.89 -10.29 -43.97
N GLN A 197 42.80 -10.91 -44.40
CA GLN A 197 42.57 -11.24 -45.81
C GLN A 197 42.40 -9.99 -46.68
N ALA A 198 41.71 -8.96 -46.18
CA ALA A 198 41.58 -7.68 -46.87
C ALA A 198 42.95 -7.01 -47.06
N LEU A 199 43.77 -6.94 -46.01
CA LEU A 199 45.13 -6.39 -46.08
C LEU A 199 46.04 -7.17 -47.04
N ALA A 200 45.95 -8.50 -47.06
CA ALA A 200 46.73 -9.34 -47.97
C ALA A 200 46.33 -9.13 -49.44
N LYS A 201 45.03 -8.92 -49.71
CA LYS A 201 44.53 -8.64 -51.06
C LYS A 201 45.05 -7.29 -51.58
N ASP A 202 45.04 -6.26 -50.73
CA ASP A 202 45.54 -4.93 -51.07
C ASP A 202 47.06 -4.92 -51.32
N SER A 203 47.83 -5.75 -50.60
CA SER A 203 49.28 -5.89 -50.82
C SER A 203 49.65 -6.68 -52.08
N SER A 204 48.74 -7.45 -52.68
CA SER A 204 48.98 -8.19 -53.94
C SER A 204 48.60 -7.40 -55.19
N ALA A 205 47.94 -6.25 -55.01
CA ALA A 205 47.47 -5.38 -56.09
C ALA A 205 48.40 -4.17 -56.33
N ALA A 206 49.53 -4.08 -55.60
CA ALA A 206 50.61 -3.10 -55.77
C ALA A 206 51.87 -3.78 -56.33
#